data_AF-A0A2J2H8T9-F1
#
_entry.id   AF-A0A2J2H8T9-F1
#
_cell.length_a   1.000
_cell.length_b   1.000
_cell.length_c   1.000
_cell.angle_alpha   90.00
_cell.angle_beta   90.00
_cell.angle_gamma   90.00
#
_symmetry.space_group_name_H-M   'P 1'
#
loop_
_entity.id
_entity.type
_entity.pdbx_description
1 polymer ?
#
loop_
_entity_poly.entity_id
_entity_poly.type
_entity_poly.pdbx_seq_one_letter_code
_entity_poly.pdbx_strand_id
1 'polypeptide(L)' 'MRLARRDFPDVGELVIGTVKKIADHGAYIFLDEYEVEAFAPTQEIVQSWFHGIREYVKEGQKAVFKV' A
#
# COMPACT_ATOMS: atom_id res chain seq x y z
N MET A 1 -10.06 -1.95 20.62
CA MET A 1 -10.83 -2.97 19.87
C MET A 1 -9.88 -3.57 18.85
N ARG A 2 -9.29 -4.74 19.14
CA ARG A 2 -8.42 -5.48 18.19
C ARG A 2 -9.35 -6.32 17.32
N LEU A 3 -9.64 -5.87 16.11
CA LEU A 3 -10.26 -6.70 15.08
C LEU A 3 -9.29 -7.84 14.74
N ALA A 4 -9.86 -9.00 14.42
CA ALA A 4 -9.23 -10.32 14.45
C ALA A 4 -7.76 -10.34 13.98
N ARG A 5 -6.86 -10.85 14.83
CA ARG A 5 -5.47 -11.21 14.49
C ARG A 5 -5.49 -12.34 13.46
N ARG A 6 -5.60 -12.01 12.20
CA ARG A 6 -5.14 -12.86 11.11
C ARG A 6 -3.74 -12.38 10.78
N ASP A 7 -2.80 -13.29 10.55
CA ASP A 7 -1.42 -12.89 10.26
C ASP A 7 -1.30 -12.19 8.90
N PHE A 8 -2.29 -12.40 8.01
CA PHE A 8 -2.37 -11.79 6.68
C PHE A 8 -3.81 -11.40 6.33
N PRO A 9 -3.99 -10.33 5.54
CA PRO A 9 -5.28 -9.95 4.96
C PRO A 9 -5.76 -10.96 3.90
N ASP A 10 -7.06 -11.00 3.64
CA ASP A 10 -7.61 -11.77 2.51
C ASP A 10 -7.46 -11.00 1.19
N VAL A 11 -7.49 -11.74 0.06
CA VAL A 11 -7.49 -11.15 -1.28
C VAL A 11 -8.75 -10.31 -1.49
N GLY A 12 -8.60 -9.07 -1.94
CA GLY A 12 -9.67 -8.11 -2.15
C GLY A 12 -10.07 -7.31 -0.91
N GLU A 13 -9.44 -7.56 0.24
CA GLU A 13 -9.68 -6.80 1.47
C GLU A 13 -9.10 -5.38 1.36
N LEU A 14 -9.82 -4.41 1.94
CA LEU A 14 -9.36 -3.03 2.06
C LEU A 14 -8.60 -2.86 3.37
N VAL A 15 -7.36 -2.42 3.28
CA VAL A 15 -6.44 -2.29 4.40
C VAL A 15 -5.85 -0.88 4.46
N ILE A 16 -5.58 -0.40 5.68
CA ILE A 16 -4.89 0.88 5.87
C ILE A 16 -3.39 0.63 5.96
N GLY A 17 -2.65 1.32 5.10
CA GLY A 17 -1.19 1.22 5.02
C GLY A 17 -0.50 2.56 5.01
N THR A 18 0.75 2.56 5.49
CA THR A 18 1.66 3.70 5.44
C THR A 18 2.76 3.45 4.41
N VAL A 19 2.92 4.35 3.43
CA VAL A 19 3.98 4.24 2.43
C VAL A 19 5.34 4.43 3.09
N LYS A 20 6.18 3.40 3.10
CA LYS A 20 7.52 3.45 3.70
C LYS A 20 8.57 3.97 2.73
N LYS A 21 8.53 3.48 1.49
CA LYS A 21 9.54 3.78 0.48
C LYS A 21 8.95 3.69 -0.92
N ILE A 22 9.32 4.63 -1.78
CA ILE A 22 8.98 4.59 -3.20
C ILE A 22 10.20 4.10 -3.97
N ALA A 23 10.05 2.97 -4.67
CA ALA A 23 11.04 2.41 -5.58
C ALA A 23 10.63 2.68 -7.04
N ASP A 24 11.54 2.44 -8.00
CA ASP A 24 11.27 2.66 -9.42
C ASP A 24 10.14 1.75 -9.97
N HIS A 25 10.00 0.55 -9.40
CA HIS A 25 9.01 -0.45 -9.83
C HIS A 25 7.71 -0.46 -8.99
N GLY A 26 7.62 0.35 -7.94
CA GLY A 26 6.44 0.36 -7.05
C GLY A 26 6.69 1.03 -5.72
N ALA A 27 5.78 0.84 -4.77
CA ALA A 27 5.88 1.37 -3.42
C ALA A 27 5.83 0.24 -2.37
N TYR A 28 6.70 0.36 -1.37
CA TYR A 28 6.63 -0.45 -0.16
C TYR A 28 5.70 0.22 0.84
N ILE A 29 4.72 -0.54 1.32
CA ILE A 29 3.66 -0.07 2.20
C ILE A 29 3.68 -0.94 3.45
N PHE A 30 3.63 -0.31 4.62
CA PHE A 30 3.49 -1.01 5.88
C PHE A 30 2.02 -1.03 6.29
N LEU A 31 1.42 -2.21 6.40
CA LEU A 31 0.04 -2.39 6.82
C LEU A 31 -0.03 -2.25 8.35
N ASP A 32 -0.57 -1.13 8.84
CA ASP A 32 -0.60 -0.82 10.27
C ASP A 32 -1.48 -1.81 11.07
N GLU A 33 -2.47 -2.42 10.42
CA GLU A 33 -3.42 -3.36 11.04
C GLU A 33 -2.84 -4.77 11.22
N TYR A 34 -1.91 -5.14 10.36
CA TYR A 34 -1.34 -6.49 10.26
C TYR A 34 0.15 -6.54 10.65
N GLU A 35 0.79 -5.38 10.82
CA GLU A 35 2.23 -5.24 11.09
C GLU A 35 3.12 -5.92 10.03
N VAL A 36 2.63 -6.01 8.78
CA VAL A 36 3.34 -6.61 7.64
C VAL A 36 3.72 -5.58 6.58
N GLU A 37 4.79 -5.88 5.82
CA GLU A 37 5.18 -5.10 4.64
C GLU A 37 4.54 -5.67 3.37
N ALA A 38 3.92 -4.80 2.59
CA ALA A 38 3.31 -5.08 1.31
C ALA A 38 4.01 -4.30 0.19
N PHE A 39 3.95 -4.83 -1.03
CA PHE A 39 4.49 -4.18 -2.22
C PHE A 39 3.35 -3.90 -3.20
N ALA A 40 3.20 -2.62 -3.57
CA ALA A 40 2.25 -2.18 -4.58
C ALA A 40 3.00 -1.83 -5.87
N PRO A 41 2.76 -2.54 -6.98
CA PRO A 41 3.35 -2.22 -8.28
C PRO A 41 2.90 -0.84 -8.78
N THR A 42 3.78 -0.15 -9.50
CA THR A 42 3.44 1.15 -10.11
C THR A 42 2.19 1.08 -11.00
N GLN A 43 1.99 -0.03 -11.70
CA GLN A 43 0.83 -0.25 -12.59
C GLN A 43 -0.51 -0.30 -11.85
N GLU A 44 -0.52 -0.72 -10.59
CA GLU A 44 -1.74 -0.76 -9.75
C GLU A 44 -2.04 0.61 -9.11
N ILE A 45 -1.00 1.45 -8.95
CA ILE A 45 -1.13 2.78 -8.33
C ILE A 45 -1.48 3.83 -9.38
N VAL A 46 -0.82 3.76 -10.54
CA VAL A 46 -0.90 4.77 -11.59
C VAL A 46 -1.86 4.30 -12.67
N GLN A 47 -3.05 4.91 -12.72
CA GLN A 47 -4.03 4.63 -13.78
C GLN A 47 -3.69 5.30 -15.13
N SER A 48 -2.75 6.25 -15.14
CA SER A 48 -2.42 7.07 -16.31
C SER A 48 -0.95 6.95 -16.69
N TRP A 49 -0.67 6.50 -17.91
CA TRP A 49 0.68 6.27 -18.44
C TRP A 49 1.63 7.49 -18.43
N PHE A 50 1.12 8.70 -18.20
CA PHE A 50 1.89 9.95 -18.24
C PHE A 50 2.26 10.52 -16.87
N HIS A 51 1.71 9.98 -15.77
CA HIS A 51 2.02 10.44 -14.41
C HIS A 51 2.98 9.48 -13.70
N GLY A 52 3.82 10.02 -12.82
CA GLY A 52 4.72 9.23 -11.99
C GLY A 52 4.07 8.75 -10.69
N ILE A 53 4.52 7.61 -10.16
CA ILE A 53 4.06 7.09 -8.85
C ILE A 53 4.18 8.12 -7.71
N ARG A 54 5.22 8.97 -7.76
CA ARG A 54 5.50 10.02 -6.76
C ARG A 54 4.43 11.12 -6.71
N GLU A 55 3.60 11.24 -7.73
CA GLU A 55 2.48 12.18 -7.76
C GLU A 55 1.24 11.63 -7.02
N TYR A 56 1.08 10.30 -6.98
CA TYR A 56 -0.03 9.62 -6.32
C TYR A 56 0.23 9.31 -4.84
N VAL A 57 1.46 8.92 -4.52
CA VAL A 57 1.85 8.50 -3.17
C VAL A 57 3.13 9.20 -2.73
N LYS A 58 3.18 9.57 -1.45
CA LYS A 58 4.35 10.16 -0.80
C LYS A 58 4.82 9.27 0.34
N GLU A 59 6.13 9.28 0.60
CA GLU A 59 6.69 8.58 1.76
C GLU A 59 6.11 9.14 3.06
N GLY A 60 5.71 8.26 3.97
CA GLY A 60 5.00 8.60 5.21
C GLY A 60 3.51 8.86 5.05
N GLN A 61 2.96 8.86 3.83
CA GLN A 61 1.52 9.01 3.61
C GLN A 61 0.78 7.75 4.04
N LYS A 62 -0.31 7.94 4.81
CA LYS A 62 -1.30 6.90 5.09
C LYS A 62 -2.39 6.92 4.03
N ALA A 63 -2.71 5.77 3.47
CA ALA A 63 -3.77 5.60 2.48
C ALA A 63 -4.44 4.23 2.64
N VAL A 64 -5.58 4.06 1.96
CA VAL A 64 -6.29 2.79 1.87
C VAL A 64 -5.79 2.05 0.64
N PHE A 65 -5.47 0.77 0.81
CA PHE A 65 -5.03 -0.12 -0.25
C PHE A 65 -5.97 -1.32 -0.32
N LYS A 66 -5.98 -2.00 -1.47
CA LYS A 66 -6.69 -3.25 -1.66
C LYS A 66 -5.66 -4.34 -1.93
N VAL A 67 -5.79 -5.47 -1.24
CA VAL A 67 -4.91 -6.65 -1.37
C VAL A 67 -5.28 -7.46 -2.61
#